data_AF-A0A8T4ZFL6-F1
#
_entry.id   AF-A0A8T4ZFL6-F1
#
_cell.length_a   1.000
_cell.length_b   1.000
_cell.length_c   1.000
_cell.angle_alpha   90.00
_cell.angle_beta   90.00
_cell.angle_gamma   90.00
#
_symmetry.space_group_name_H-M   'P 1'
#
loop_
_entity.id
_entity.type
_entity.pdbx_description
1 polymer ?
#
loop_
_entity_poly.entity_id
_entity_poly.type
_entity_poly.pdbx_seq_one_letter_code
_entity_poly.pdbx_strand_id
1 'polypeptide(L)' 'ACPGSIPFLHPKDGKATICDLCNGDPQCTKVCTEARYNAIYVVEEGKNVHRKLFSRNPIEVAKDVAVNLFGEKGEEVV' A
#
# COMPACT_ATOMS: atom_id res chain seq x y z
N ALA A 1 -10.15 9.48 5.04
CA ALA A 1 -10.16 8.11 4.46
C ALA A 1 -8.82 7.85 3.79
N CYS A 2 -8.27 6.63 3.90
CA CYS A 2 -7.06 6.24 3.16
C CYS A 2 -7.42 6.11 1.66
N PRO A 3 -6.73 6.79 0.74
CA PRO A 3 -7.04 6.71 -0.69
C PRO A 3 -6.93 5.29 -1.26
N GLY A 4 -6.08 4.44 -0.66
CA GLY A 4 -5.93 3.04 -1.05
C GLY A 4 -6.88 2.07 -0.37
N SER A 5 -7.84 2.54 0.44
CA SER A 5 -8.78 1.67 1.18
C SER A 5 -8.08 0.54 1.96
N ILE A 6 -6.84 0.79 2.40
CA ILE A 6 -5.96 -0.21 3.02
C ILE A 6 -6.49 -0.74 4.36
N PRO A 7 -7.11 0.07 5.25
CA PRO A 7 -7.60 -0.45 6.51
C PRO A 7 -8.67 -1.52 6.27
N PHE A 8 -8.36 -2.77 6.62
CA PHE A 8 -9.34 -3.84 6.71
C PHE A 8 -9.73 -4.04 8.18
N LEU A 9 -10.94 -4.56 8.40
CA LEU A 9 -11.40 -4.93 9.72
C LEU A 9 -11.00 -6.37 9.99
N HIS A 10 -10.38 -6.63 11.14
CA HIS A 10 -10.02 -7.99 11.49
C HIS A 10 -11.29 -8.87 11.61
N PRO A 11 -11.35 -10.03 10.94
CA PRO A 11 -12.60 -10.76 10.75
C PRO A 11 -13.19 -11.33 12.04
N LYS A 12 -12.39 -11.47 13.10
CA LYS A 12 -12.84 -12.02 14.39
C LYS A 12 -13.49 -10.97 15.30
N ASP A 13 -12.99 -9.75 15.30
CA ASP A 13 -13.36 -8.71 16.29
C ASP A 13 -13.75 -7.37 15.66
N GLY A 14 -13.77 -7.25 14.33
CA GLY A 14 -14.30 -6.10 13.60
C GLY A 14 -13.53 -4.80 13.83
N LYS A 15 -12.33 -4.87 14.42
CA LYS A 15 -11.50 -3.69 14.69
C LYS A 15 -10.69 -3.33 13.46
N ALA A 16 -10.55 -2.04 13.21
CA ALA A 16 -9.64 -1.54 12.19
C ALA A 16 -8.21 -1.96 12.55
N THR A 17 -7.67 -2.94 11.82
CA THR A 17 -6.26 -3.31 11.90
C THR A 17 -5.45 -2.27 11.14
N ILE A 18 -5.29 -1.10 11.76
CA ILE A 18 -4.30 -0.13 11.31
C ILE A 18 -2.96 -0.62 11.83
N CYS A 19 -2.07 -1.00 10.91
CA CYS A 19 -0.69 -1.34 11.23
C CYS A 19 -0.01 -0.12 11.87
N ASP A 20 0.49 -0.29 13.09
CA ASP A 20 1.27 0.68 13.85
C ASP A 20 2.79 0.43 13.73
N LEU A 21 3.18 -0.42 12.76
CA LEU A 21 4.54 -0.94 12.58
C LEU A 21 5.08 -1.64 13.84
N CYS A 22 4.22 -2.26 14.65
CA CYS A 22 4.59 -2.85 15.95
C CYS A 22 5.40 -1.87 16.81
N ASN A 23 4.97 -0.61 16.85
CA ASN A 23 5.67 0.50 17.54
C ASN A 23 7.11 0.73 17.06
N GLY A 24 7.35 0.53 15.77
CA GLY A 24 8.66 0.74 15.13
C GLY A 24 9.51 -0.52 14.99
N ASP A 25 9.05 -1.67 15.50
CA ASP A 25 9.75 -2.96 15.39
C ASP A 25 8.88 -4.06 14.72
N PRO A 26 8.56 -3.92 13.42
CA PRO A 26 7.60 -4.80 12.75
C PRO A 26 8.09 -6.23 12.61
N GLN A 27 7.34 -7.16 13.18
CA GLN A 27 7.69 -8.59 13.16
C GLN A 27 7.53 -9.21 11.77
N CYS A 28 6.60 -8.71 10.95
CA CYS A 28 6.37 -9.20 9.59
C CYS A 28 7.59 -8.98 8.68
N THR A 29 8.30 -7.86 8.81
CA THR A 29 9.52 -7.60 8.03
C THR A 29 10.67 -8.50 8.47
N LYS A 30 10.80 -8.78 9.77
CA LYS A 30 11.83 -9.71 10.29
C LYS A 30 11.67 -11.11 9.72
N VAL A 31 10.47 -11.68 9.80
CA VAL A 31 10.18 -13.02 9.26
C VAL A 31 10.41 -13.06 7.74
N CYS A 32 10.03 -12.00 7.01
CA CYS A 32 10.26 -11.90 5.57
C CYS A 32 11.76 -11.94 5.20
N THR A 33 12.60 -11.27 6.00
CA THR A 33 14.06 -11.26 5.84
C THR A 33 14.68 -12.58 6.26
N GLU A 34 14.26 -13.17 7.39
CA GLU A 34 14.72 -14.48 7.87
C GLU A 34 14.44 -15.59 6.85
N ALA A 35 13.25 -15.54 6.23
CA ALA A 35 12.86 -16.43 5.15
C ALA A 35 13.52 -16.10 3.79
N ARG A 36 14.35 -15.05 3.73
CA ARG A 36 15.07 -14.55 2.54
C ARG A 36 14.20 -14.09 1.37
N TYR A 37 12.93 -13.75 1.61
CA TYR A 37 12.07 -13.20 0.56
C TYR A 37 12.38 -11.74 0.26
N ASN A 38 12.65 -10.93 1.29
CA ASN A 38 12.89 -9.49 1.19
C ASN A 38 11.81 -8.72 0.41
N ALA A 39 10.55 -9.19 0.49
CA ALA A 39 9.41 -8.55 -0.19
C ALA A 39 8.93 -7.28 0.52
N ILE A 40 9.21 -7.14 1.82
CA ILE A 40 8.86 -5.97 2.64
C ILE A 40 10.01 -5.61 3.58
N TYR A 41 10.23 -4.32 3.82
CA TYR A 41 11.27 -3.79 4.70
C TYR A 41 10.85 -2.44 5.30
N VAL A 42 11.53 -2.03 6.38
CA VAL A 42 11.28 -0.73 7.05
C VAL A 42 12.24 0.31 6.47
N VAL A 43 11.71 1.48 6.18
CA VAL A 43 12.50 2.67 5.83
C VAL A 43 12.07 3.84 6.71
N GLU A 44 13.05 4.64 7.12
CA GLU A 44 12.76 5.96 7.66
C GLU A 44 12.58 6.92 6.49
N GLU A 45 11.45 7.61 6.48
CA GLU A 45 11.16 8.62 5.47
C GLU A 45 10.96 9.99 6.13
N GLY A 46 11.53 11.01 5.52
CA GLY A 46 11.31 12.40 5.92
C GLY A 46 9.85 12.83 5.72
N LYS A 47 9.39 13.78 6.53
CA LYS A 47 8.06 14.37 6.36
C LYS A 47 7.97 15.09 5.02
N ASN A 48 7.05 14.66 4.15
CA ASN A 48 6.77 15.30 2.87
C ASN A 48 5.31 15.79 2.81
N VAL A 49 5.13 17.12 2.76
CA VAL A 49 3.80 17.76 2.73
C VAL A 49 3.00 17.41 1.46
N HIS A 50 3.68 17.08 0.36
CA HIS A 50 3.06 16.77 -0.91
C HIS A 50 2.47 15.36 -0.98
N ARG A 51 2.88 14.47 -0.06
CA ARG A 51 2.47 13.06 -0.07
C ARG A 51 0.95 12.87 -0.01
N LYS A 52 0.28 13.64 0.84
CA LYS A 52 -1.18 13.64 0.97
C LYS A 52 -1.86 14.43 -0.16
N LEU A 53 -1.18 15.45 -0.70
CA LEU A 53 -1.73 16.26 -1.79
C LEU A 53 -1.89 15.45 -3.08
N PHE A 54 -0.93 14.56 -3.36
CA PHE A 54 -0.92 13.73 -4.57
C PHE A 54 -1.42 12.30 -4.35
N SER A 55 -1.94 11.98 -3.17
CA SER A 55 -2.47 10.64 -2.90
C SER A 55 -3.82 10.44 -3.59
N ARG A 56 -3.85 9.57 -4.60
CA ARG A 56 -5.06 9.16 -5.34
C ARG A 56 -5.39 7.69 -5.04
N ASN A 57 -6.58 7.24 -5.46
CA ASN A 57 -6.92 5.82 -5.39
C ASN A 57 -5.96 5.03 -6.31
N PRO A 58 -5.25 4.01 -5.80
CA PRO A 58 -4.32 3.21 -6.59
C PRO A 58 -4.95 2.62 -7.85
N ILE A 59 -6.23 2.26 -7.81
CA ILE A 59 -6.95 1.68 -8.95
C ILE A 59 -7.16 2.72 -10.07
N GLU A 60 -7.42 3.98 -9.72
CA GLU A 60 -7.49 5.06 -10.72
C GLU A 60 -6.13 5.29 -11.39
N VAL A 61 -5.06 5.31 -10.59
CA VAL A 61 -3.69 5.47 -11.13
C VAL A 61 -3.31 4.28 -12.01
N ALA A 62 -3.67 3.06 -11.62
CA ALA A 62 -3.41 1.86 -12.41
C ALA A 62 -4.15 1.91 -13.76
N LYS A 63 -5.40 2.38 -13.80
CA LYS A 63 -6.16 2.59 -15.04
C LYS A 63 -5.50 3.63 -15.94
N ASP A 64 -5.13 4.79 -15.38
CA ASP A 64 -4.43 5.84 -16.13
C ASP A 64 -3.12 5.28 -16.76
N VAL A 65 -2.36 4.50 -15.99
CA VAL A 65 -1.13 3.86 -16.48
C VAL A 65 -1.42 2.82 -17.56
N ALA A 66 -2.44 2.00 -17.40
CA ALA A 66 -2.81 0.98 -18.37
C ALA A 66 -3.20 1.59 -19.71
N VAL A 67 -4.03 2.64 -19.71
CA VAL A 67 -4.41 3.36 -20.93
C VAL A 67 -3.20 4.04 -21.57
N ASN A 68 -2.30 4.64 -20.78
CA ASN A 68 -1.08 5.25 -21.30
C ASN A 68 -0.13 4.23 -21.97
N LEU A 69 -0.08 2.99 -21.47
CA LEU A 69 0.79 1.95 -22.02
C LEU A 69 0.17 1.17 -23.19
N PHE A 70 -1.14 0.93 -23.15
CA PHE A 70 -1.84 0.03 -24.08
C PHE A 70 -2.86 0.72 -24.99
N GLY A 71 -3.04 2.04 -24.86
CA GLY A 71 -4.10 2.78 -25.53
C GLY A 71 -5.48 2.36 -25.02
N GLU A 72 -6.49 2.38 -25.89
CA GLU A 72 -7.87 2.02 -25.56
C GLU A 72 -8.01 0.59 -25.00
N LYS A 73 -7.12 -0.34 -25.38
CA LYS A 73 -7.10 -1.70 -24.81
C LYS A 73 -6.75 -1.74 -23.32
N GLY A 74 -6.15 -0.67 -22.80
CA GLY A 74 -5.82 -0.53 -21.38
C GLY A 74 -7.04 -0.49 -20.46
N GLU A 75 -8.23 -0.21 -20.98
CA GLU A 75 -9.46 -0.19 -20.19
C GLU A 75 -9.90 -1.61 -19.74
N GLU A 76 -9.41 -2.66 -20.39
CA GLU A 76 -9.83 -4.05 -20.15
C GLU A 76 -8.96 -4.82 -19.13
N VAL A 77 -7.88 -4.21 -18.62
CA VAL A 77 -6.79 -4.96 -17.92
C VAL A 77 -6.61 -4.61 -16.43
N VAL A 78 -7.46 -3.74 -15.86
CA VAL A 78 -7.37 -3.28 -14.45
C VAL A 78 -8.67 -3.46 -13.68
#